data_AF-A0A7M7P3S5-F1
#
_entry.id   AF-A0A7M7P3S5-F1
#
_cell.length_a   1.000
_cell.length_b   1.000
_cell.length_c   1.000
_cell.angle_alpha   90.00
_cell.angle_beta   90.00
_cell.angle_gamma   90.00
#
_symmetry.space_group_name_H-M   'P 1'
#
loop_
_entity.id
_entity.type
_entity.pdbx_description
1 polymer ?
#
loop_
_entity_poly.entity_id
_entity_poly.type
_entity_poly.pdbx_seq_one_letter_code
_entity_poly.pdbx_strand_id
1 'polypeptide(L)'
;MFGRGFAAGAVASVTVYALYSSLVQPAREEVDTDIRLIRSPRDLAGEEDPKGSDILKYGTPDSGTQTRTYTNHALSYDQGRRTPSWVAEHITKQDLQGTASRKSANFKMDPNLNPTYSSMNSDYKRSGWSRGHMAPAADNKFSQEAMDETFYLTNIVPQDIDNNGHFWNLMEIYCRNLTAKFSDVRVISGPLMMPNVDEGEKQYVKYEVIGQNLVAVPTHLFKVIAVEPSSGSPPDTVGVGVFVVPNAPIDSTKHTLKEYQVSLDALEKSAGTSFLPNLTRSSMVDLCSLDPCQMKNKQELDLIFITKRMNEATTLNRLDKSWKELETSTIVPSDNLKNLYAQKKRILTEKESQDQRLKANGTA
;
A
#
# COMPACT_ATOMS: atom_id res chain seq x y z
N MET A 1 22.66 -31.13 -10.09
CA MET A 1 23.68 -30.06 -10.26
C MET A 1 23.21 -29.22 -11.42
N PHE A 2 22.72 -27.99 -11.29
CA PHE A 2 23.26 -26.85 -10.56
C PHE A 2 22.14 -26.09 -9.84
N GLY A 3 22.32 -25.87 -8.54
CA GLY A 3 21.64 -24.79 -7.85
C GLY A 3 22.39 -23.49 -8.11
N ARG A 4 21.66 -22.41 -8.39
CA ARG A 4 22.15 -21.05 -8.23
C ARG A 4 21.19 -20.34 -7.28
N GLY A 5 21.61 -20.29 -6.02
CA GLY A 5 21.04 -19.38 -5.04
C GLY A 5 21.42 -17.96 -5.44
N PHE A 6 20.43 -17.09 -5.57
CA PHE A 6 20.65 -15.65 -5.52
C PHE A 6 20.63 -15.25 -4.05
N ALA A 7 21.82 -15.17 -3.46
CA ALA A 7 22.04 -14.37 -2.28
C ALA A 7 22.32 -12.93 -2.76
N ALA A 8 21.30 -12.09 -2.80
CA ALA A 8 21.48 -10.65 -2.96
C ALA A 8 21.57 -10.03 -1.57
N GLY A 9 22.79 -9.64 -1.21
CA GLY A 9 23.13 -9.04 0.09
C GLY A 9 22.44 -7.70 0.30
N ALA A 10 22.09 -7.46 1.56
CA ALA A 10 21.52 -6.23 2.06
C ALA A 10 22.50 -5.05 1.94
N VAL A 11 22.32 -4.20 0.94
CA VAL A 11 22.84 -2.82 0.90
C VAL A 11 21.82 -1.94 0.15
N ALA A 12 20.61 -1.76 0.70
CA ALA A 12 19.55 -1.01 0.01
C ALA A 12 19.38 0.44 0.50
N SER A 13 19.76 0.76 1.73
CA SER A 13 19.11 1.91 2.39
C SER A 13 19.85 3.23 2.24
N VAL A 14 21.19 3.21 2.25
CA VAL A 14 21.99 4.40 1.91
C VAL A 14 21.97 4.67 0.39
N THR A 15 21.79 3.61 -0.40
CA THR A 15 21.79 3.65 -1.86
C THR A 15 20.48 4.17 -2.42
N VAL A 16 19.31 3.91 -1.80
CA VAL A 16 18.02 4.41 -2.31
C VAL A 16 17.95 5.94 -2.27
N TYR A 17 18.27 6.61 -1.16
CA TYR A 17 18.25 8.08 -1.12
C TYR A 17 19.34 8.70 -2.01
N ALA A 18 20.55 8.13 -2.04
CA ALA A 18 21.64 8.64 -2.88
C ALA A 18 21.40 8.42 -4.39
N LEU A 19 20.85 7.27 -4.79
CA LEU A 19 20.42 7.01 -6.18
C LEU A 19 19.19 7.85 -6.53
N TYR A 20 18.18 7.93 -5.66
CA TYR A 20 17.01 8.74 -5.90
C TYR A 20 17.36 10.23 -6.02
N SER A 21 18.22 10.75 -5.14
CA SER A 21 18.73 12.12 -5.18
C SER A 21 19.64 12.39 -6.39
N SER A 22 20.44 11.42 -6.84
CA SER A 22 21.32 11.58 -8.02
C SER A 22 20.58 11.41 -9.35
N LEU A 23 19.61 10.50 -9.43
CA LEU A 23 18.74 10.27 -10.60
C LEU A 23 17.71 11.40 -10.78
N VAL A 24 17.31 12.04 -9.67
CA VAL A 24 16.33 13.14 -9.63
C VAL A 24 17.00 14.48 -9.32
N GLN A 25 18.29 14.66 -9.64
CA GLN A 25 18.83 16.01 -9.68
C GLN A 25 18.06 16.80 -10.75
N PRO A 26 17.53 17.99 -10.42
CA PRO A 26 17.06 18.89 -11.45
C PRO A 26 18.28 19.24 -12.30
N ALA A 27 18.21 18.99 -13.61
CA ALA A 27 18.99 19.81 -14.53
C ALA A 27 18.58 21.25 -14.18
N ARG A 28 19.52 22.00 -13.63
CA ARG A 28 19.32 23.37 -13.15
C ARG A 28 19.31 24.29 -14.36
N GLU A 29 18.37 24.07 -15.28
CA GLU A 29 17.88 25.13 -16.13
C GLU A 29 16.81 25.86 -15.32
N GLU A 30 16.93 27.17 -15.18
CA GLU A 30 15.88 28.02 -14.62
C GLU A 30 14.63 27.87 -15.50
N VAL A 31 13.78 26.91 -15.17
CA VAL A 31 12.43 26.85 -15.72
C VAL A 31 11.66 27.92 -14.99
N ASP A 32 11.32 28.99 -15.72
CA ASP A 32 10.48 30.07 -15.27
C ASP A 32 9.23 29.50 -14.57
N THR A 33 9.14 29.73 -13.25
CA THR A 33 8.12 29.14 -12.37
C THR A 33 6.73 29.74 -12.59
N ASP A 34 6.57 30.63 -13.56
CA ASP A 34 5.28 31.21 -13.98
C ASP A 34 4.53 30.41 -15.06
N ILE A 35 4.93 29.16 -15.36
CA ILE A 35 4.13 28.23 -16.19
C ILE A 35 2.95 27.68 -15.36
N ARG A 36 2.03 28.58 -14.98
CA ARG A 36 0.67 28.23 -14.60
C ARG A 36 -0.02 27.68 -15.84
N LEU A 37 -0.33 26.38 -15.82
CA LEU A 37 -1.18 25.69 -16.80
C LEU A 37 -0.75 25.96 -18.25
N ILE A 38 -0.06 25.02 -18.89
CA ILE A 38 -0.07 24.96 -20.36
C ILE A 38 -1.52 24.66 -20.77
N ARG A 39 -2.31 25.73 -20.85
CA ARG A 39 -3.49 25.83 -21.70
C ARG A 39 -3.08 25.30 -23.05
N SER A 40 -3.95 24.50 -23.66
CA SER A 40 -3.74 24.02 -25.02
C SER A 40 -3.31 25.21 -25.89
N PRO A 41 -2.38 25.06 -26.84
CA PRO A 41 -2.04 26.12 -27.80
C PRO A 41 -3.27 26.74 -28.50
N ARG A 42 -4.44 26.08 -28.44
CA ARG A 42 -5.73 26.52 -28.98
C ARG A 42 -6.68 27.21 -28.00
N ASP A 43 -6.44 27.25 -26.70
CA ASP A 43 -7.35 27.94 -25.75
C ASP A 43 -7.35 29.48 -25.92
N LEU A 44 -6.56 29.98 -26.88
CA LEU A 44 -6.49 31.40 -27.28
C LEU A 44 -7.34 31.72 -28.52
N ALA A 45 -7.91 30.74 -29.22
CA ALA A 45 -8.73 30.98 -30.41
C ALA A 45 -10.07 30.25 -30.28
N GLY A 46 -11.14 30.99 -29.99
CA GLY A 46 -12.51 30.48 -29.90
C GLY A 46 -13.14 30.10 -31.24
N GLU A 47 -12.38 29.53 -32.17
CA GLU A 47 -12.87 28.98 -33.44
C GLU A 47 -12.64 27.47 -33.46
N GLU A 48 -13.71 26.70 -33.71
CA GLU A 48 -13.59 25.28 -34.01
C GLU A 48 -12.78 25.11 -35.30
N ASP A 49 -11.52 24.69 -35.19
CA ASP A 49 -10.69 24.36 -36.35
C ASP A 49 -11.30 23.15 -37.09
N PRO A 50 -11.84 23.34 -38.32
CA PRO A 50 -12.51 22.27 -39.06
C PRO A 50 -11.55 21.13 -39.45
N LYS A 51 -10.23 21.35 -39.42
CA LYS A 51 -9.24 20.26 -39.58
C LYS A 51 -9.05 19.49 -38.28
N GLY A 52 -9.22 20.13 -37.13
CA GLY A 52 -9.11 19.48 -35.81
C GLY A 52 -10.20 18.43 -35.59
N SER A 53 -11.43 18.73 -35.99
CA SER A 53 -12.56 17.78 -35.90
C SER A 53 -12.44 16.64 -36.92
N ASP A 54 -11.83 16.87 -38.09
CA ASP A 54 -11.57 15.82 -39.08
C ASP A 54 -10.41 14.88 -38.65
N ILE A 55 -9.37 15.39 -37.99
CA ILE A 55 -8.27 14.57 -37.43
C ILE A 55 -8.80 13.51 -36.44
N LEU A 56 -9.80 13.88 -35.64
CA LEU A 56 -10.39 13.02 -34.62
C LEU A 56 -11.77 12.51 -35.03
N LYS A 57 -12.04 12.41 -36.33
CA LYS A 57 -13.32 11.96 -36.90
C LYS A 57 -13.84 10.64 -36.31
N TYR A 58 -12.94 9.75 -35.91
CA TYR A 58 -13.26 8.45 -35.33
C TYR A 58 -13.06 8.37 -33.81
N GLY A 59 -12.90 9.53 -33.16
CA GLY A 59 -12.67 9.64 -31.73
C GLY A 59 -11.18 9.79 -31.37
N THR A 60 -10.95 10.22 -30.12
CA THR A 60 -9.62 10.25 -29.51
C THR A 60 -9.25 8.89 -28.93
N PRO A 61 -7.98 8.47 -29.00
CA PRO A 61 -7.51 7.31 -28.23
C PRO A 61 -7.84 7.46 -26.74
N ASP A 62 -8.48 6.44 -26.17
CA ASP A 62 -8.80 6.39 -24.74
C ASP A 62 -7.77 5.51 -24.01
N SER A 63 -7.02 6.13 -23.10
CA SER A 63 -6.02 5.43 -22.28
C SER A 63 -6.60 4.85 -21.00
N GLY A 64 -7.87 5.12 -20.67
CA GLY A 64 -8.56 4.59 -19.50
C GLY A 64 -8.11 5.16 -18.16
N THR A 65 -7.49 6.34 -18.15
CA THR A 65 -6.87 6.98 -16.97
C THR A 65 -7.82 7.87 -16.16
N GLN A 66 -9.12 7.82 -16.45
CA GLN A 66 -10.13 8.52 -15.67
C GLN A 66 -10.15 8.00 -14.22
N THR A 67 -10.42 8.91 -13.28
CA THR A 67 -10.58 8.53 -11.87
C THR A 67 -11.82 7.65 -11.70
N ARG A 68 -11.62 6.51 -11.06
CA ARG A 68 -12.66 5.56 -10.65
C ARG A 68 -12.84 5.69 -9.14
N THR A 69 -14.08 5.84 -8.70
CA THR A 69 -14.43 6.01 -7.28
C THR A 69 -15.19 4.79 -6.77
N TYR A 70 -14.80 4.32 -5.59
CA TYR A 70 -15.43 3.25 -4.83
C TYR A 70 -15.91 3.80 -3.49
N THR A 71 -16.40 2.94 -2.59
CA THR A 71 -17.00 3.37 -1.33
C THR A 71 -16.05 4.19 -0.44
N ASN A 72 -14.76 3.83 -0.39
CA ASN A 72 -13.78 4.50 0.47
C ASN A 72 -12.37 4.63 -0.15
N HIS A 73 -12.26 4.43 -1.45
CA HIS A 73 -11.04 4.72 -2.17
C HIS A 73 -11.36 5.16 -3.60
N ALA A 74 -10.44 5.86 -4.23
CA ALA A 74 -10.49 6.21 -5.64
C ALA A 74 -9.15 5.87 -6.29
N LEU A 75 -9.14 5.58 -7.59
CA LEU A 75 -7.91 5.24 -8.31
C LEU A 75 -7.93 5.72 -9.76
N SER A 76 -6.74 5.91 -10.32
CA SER A 76 -6.51 5.87 -11.76
C SER A 76 -5.86 4.54 -12.11
N TYR A 77 -6.28 3.92 -13.21
CA TYR A 77 -5.79 2.61 -13.62
C TYR A 77 -4.94 2.69 -14.89
N ASP A 78 -3.79 2.02 -14.89
CA ASP A 78 -2.94 1.88 -16.06
C ASP A 78 -3.31 0.61 -16.82
N GLN A 79 -4.07 0.78 -17.90
CA GLN A 79 -4.51 -0.34 -18.75
C GLN A 79 -3.33 -1.05 -19.44
N GLY A 80 -2.20 -0.36 -19.67
CA GLY A 80 -0.99 -0.94 -20.26
C GLY A 80 -0.23 -1.82 -19.27
N ARG A 81 -0.19 -1.42 -18.00
CA ARG A 81 0.52 -2.14 -16.92
C ARG A 81 -0.34 -3.08 -16.10
N ARG A 82 -1.68 -3.02 -16.26
CA ARG A 82 -2.68 -3.81 -15.53
C ARG A 82 -2.59 -3.62 -14.01
N THR A 83 -2.19 -2.41 -13.58
CA THR A 83 -1.99 -2.00 -12.20
C THR A 83 -2.52 -0.57 -12.00
N PRO A 84 -2.87 -0.13 -10.78
CA PRO A 84 -3.23 1.26 -10.54
C PRO A 84 -2.02 2.18 -10.80
N SER A 85 -2.26 3.37 -11.36
CA SER A 85 -1.26 4.46 -11.37
C SER A 85 -1.12 5.06 -9.97
N TRP A 86 -2.25 5.24 -9.30
CA TRP A 86 -2.35 5.67 -7.91
C TRP A 86 -3.70 5.22 -7.34
N VAL A 87 -3.76 5.05 -6.02
CA VAL A 87 -4.98 4.80 -5.25
C VAL A 87 -5.00 5.74 -4.06
N ALA A 88 -6.04 6.54 -3.94
CA ALA A 88 -6.27 7.49 -2.86
C ALA A 88 -7.35 6.97 -1.91
N GLU A 89 -7.15 7.14 -0.61
CA GLU A 89 -8.09 6.77 0.45
C GLU A 89 -8.12 7.84 1.55
N HIS A 90 -9.19 7.85 2.33
CA HIS A 90 -9.36 8.69 3.51
C HIS A 90 -9.66 7.79 4.70
N ILE A 91 -8.90 7.98 5.77
CA ILE A 91 -8.93 7.15 6.96
C ILE A 91 -9.22 8.06 8.15
N THR A 92 -10.31 7.77 8.82
CA THR A 92 -10.65 8.32 10.13
C THR A 92 -10.63 7.23 11.19
N LYS A 93 -10.67 7.62 12.46
CA LYS A 93 -10.77 6.66 13.57
C LYS A 93 -12.02 5.77 13.46
N GLN A 94 -13.11 6.26 12.85
CA GLN A 94 -14.36 5.54 12.70
C GLN A 94 -14.27 4.44 11.65
N ASP A 95 -13.55 4.69 10.55
CA ASP A 95 -13.41 3.73 9.44
C ASP A 95 -12.69 2.43 9.87
N LEU A 96 -11.85 2.55 10.89
CA LEU A 96 -11.10 1.44 11.50
C LEU A 96 -11.94 0.59 12.47
N GLN A 97 -13.17 1.01 12.78
CA GLN A 97 -14.10 0.26 13.62
C GLN A 97 -15.10 -0.51 12.77
N GLY A 98 -15.66 -1.60 13.31
CA GLY A 98 -16.72 -2.36 12.67
C GLY A 98 -16.39 -3.84 12.52
N THR A 99 -17.34 -4.57 11.92
CA THR A 99 -17.33 -6.03 11.86
C THR A 99 -16.90 -6.58 10.51
N ALA A 100 -16.55 -5.72 9.54
CA ALA A 100 -16.13 -6.16 8.22
C ALA A 100 -14.93 -7.11 8.32
N SER A 101 -15.05 -8.23 7.62
CA SER A 101 -14.14 -9.37 7.74
C SER A 101 -13.44 -9.62 6.41
N ARG A 102 -12.11 -9.49 6.46
CA ARG A 102 -11.23 -9.85 5.34
C ARG A 102 -11.41 -11.31 4.90
N LYS A 103 -11.87 -12.19 5.79
CA LYS A 103 -12.11 -13.62 5.47
C LYS A 103 -13.27 -13.82 4.51
N SER A 104 -14.18 -12.85 4.40
CA SER A 104 -15.32 -12.89 3.48
C SER A 104 -15.00 -12.29 2.11
N ALA A 105 -13.90 -11.52 2.02
CA ALA A 105 -13.47 -10.85 0.81
C ALA A 105 -12.57 -11.76 -0.05
N ASN A 106 -12.73 -11.68 -1.37
CA ASN A 106 -11.99 -12.49 -2.33
C ASN A 106 -11.46 -11.62 -3.46
N PHE A 107 -10.19 -11.84 -3.82
CA PHE A 107 -9.60 -11.17 -4.97
C PHE A 107 -10.37 -11.53 -6.24
N LYS A 108 -10.81 -10.52 -6.98
CA LYS A 108 -11.60 -10.69 -8.20
C LYS A 108 -11.35 -9.55 -9.18
N MET A 109 -11.67 -9.80 -10.45
CA MET A 109 -11.70 -8.77 -11.46
C MET A 109 -12.69 -7.66 -11.04
N ASP A 110 -12.31 -6.42 -11.34
CA ASP A 110 -13.20 -5.28 -11.18
C ASP A 110 -14.33 -5.35 -12.23
N PRO A 111 -15.61 -5.39 -11.82
CA PRO A 111 -16.73 -5.47 -12.76
C PRO A 111 -16.86 -4.24 -13.67
N ASN A 112 -16.24 -3.11 -13.30
CA ASN A 112 -16.32 -1.84 -14.03
C ASN A 112 -15.15 -1.64 -15.01
N LEU A 113 -14.22 -2.60 -15.11
CA LEU A 113 -13.10 -2.56 -16.03
C LEU A 113 -13.37 -3.47 -17.23
N ASN A 114 -13.05 -3.00 -18.45
CA ASN A 114 -13.08 -3.86 -19.62
C ASN A 114 -12.13 -5.05 -19.39
N PRO A 115 -12.60 -6.31 -19.50
CA PRO A 115 -11.78 -7.50 -19.24
C PRO A 115 -10.47 -7.55 -20.03
N THR A 116 -10.42 -6.93 -21.21
CA THR A 116 -9.22 -6.81 -22.06
C THR A 116 -8.04 -6.14 -21.35
N TYR A 117 -8.33 -5.24 -20.41
CA TYR A 117 -7.35 -4.46 -19.68
C TYR A 117 -7.20 -4.91 -18.23
N SER A 118 -7.95 -5.93 -17.79
CA SER A 118 -7.87 -6.42 -16.41
C SER A 118 -6.73 -7.41 -16.21
N SER A 119 -6.10 -7.36 -15.05
CA SER A 119 -5.38 -8.53 -14.52
C SER A 119 -6.36 -9.59 -14.00
N MET A 120 -5.89 -10.83 -13.87
CA MET A 120 -6.65 -11.97 -13.36
C MET A 120 -5.88 -12.68 -12.24
N ASN A 121 -6.60 -13.40 -11.38
CA ASN A 121 -5.97 -14.20 -10.32
C ASN A 121 -4.95 -15.22 -10.85
N SER A 122 -5.14 -15.71 -12.08
CA SER A 122 -4.21 -16.61 -12.76
C SER A 122 -2.84 -15.98 -13.04
N ASP A 123 -2.77 -14.67 -13.24
CA ASP A 123 -1.50 -13.96 -13.50
C ASP A 123 -0.62 -13.94 -12.26
N TYR A 124 -1.24 -13.78 -11.08
CA TYR A 124 -0.54 -13.77 -9.79
C TYR A 124 -0.20 -15.18 -9.28
N LYS A 125 -1.02 -16.18 -9.62
CA LYS A 125 -0.89 -17.54 -9.07
C LYS A 125 0.44 -18.18 -9.50
N ARG A 126 1.29 -18.49 -8.51
CA ARG A 126 2.64 -19.08 -8.70
C ARG A 126 3.61 -18.18 -9.50
N SER A 127 3.36 -16.87 -9.56
CA SER A 127 4.28 -15.90 -10.16
C SER A 127 5.53 -15.64 -9.30
N GLY A 128 5.50 -16.01 -8.02
CA GLY A 128 6.49 -15.57 -7.03
C GLY A 128 6.10 -14.27 -6.31
N TRP A 129 5.11 -13.55 -6.84
CA TRP A 129 4.61 -12.29 -6.28
C TRP A 129 3.29 -12.47 -5.56
N SER A 130 3.09 -11.69 -4.49
CA SER A 130 1.80 -11.60 -3.80
C SER A 130 0.87 -10.58 -4.48
N ARG A 131 -0.41 -10.60 -4.12
CA ARG A 131 -1.38 -9.56 -4.47
C ARG A 131 -1.33 -8.47 -3.39
N GLY A 132 -0.58 -7.40 -3.67
CA GLY A 132 -0.36 -6.26 -2.78
C GLY A 132 -1.48 -5.22 -2.91
N HIS A 133 -2.09 -4.83 -1.80
CA HIS A 133 -3.13 -3.79 -1.81
C HIS A 133 -2.48 -2.40 -1.78
N MET A 134 -3.03 -1.46 -2.56
CA MET A 134 -2.67 -0.04 -2.43
C MET A 134 -3.54 0.65 -1.37
N ALA A 135 -4.87 0.52 -1.47
CA ALA A 135 -5.83 0.79 -0.38
C ALA A 135 -6.05 -0.50 0.46
N PRO A 136 -5.63 -0.55 1.74
CA PRO A 136 -5.67 -1.75 2.55
C PRO A 136 -7.09 -2.13 3.02
N ALA A 137 -7.39 -3.43 3.01
CA ALA A 137 -8.64 -3.94 3.56
C ALA A 137 -8.88 -3.56 5.04
N ALA A 138 -7.82 -3.41 5.83
CA ALA A 138 -7.92 -3.09 7.25
C ALA A 138 -8.37 -1.65 7.53
N ASP A 139 -8.31 -0.77 6.53
CA ASP A 139 -8.72 0.64 6.65
C ASP A 139 -10.23 0.80 6.43
N ASN A 140 -10.91 -0.31 6.09
CA ASN A 140 -12.31 -0.37 5.67
C ASN A 140 -13.14 -1.26 6.61
N LYS A 141 -12.89 -1.19 7.92
CA LYS A 141 -13.55 -2.06 8.91
C LYS A 141 -15.03 -1.72 9.10
N PHE A 142 -15.41 -0.49 8.78
CA PHE A 142 -16.76 0.02 8.93
C PHE A 142 -17.74 -0.53 7.89
N SER A 143 -17.26 -0.97 6.73
CA SER A 143 -18.10 -1.43 5.62
C SER A 143 -17.51 -2.66 4.94
N GLN A 144 -18.28 -3.76 4.90
CA GLN A 144 -17.88 -4.96 4.16
C GLN A 144 -17.80 -4.69 2.66
N GLU A 145 -18.67 -3.84 2.13
CA GLU A 145 -18.63 -3.43 0.72
C GLU A 145 -17.33 -2.71 0.40
N ALA A 146 -16.98 -1.66 1.16
CA ALA A 146 -15.71 -0.95 0.96
C ALA A 146 -14.50 -1.89 1.06
N MET A 147 -14.52 -2.82 2.01
CA MET A 147 -13.49 -3.84 2.15
C MET A 147 -13.44 -4.77 0.93
N ASP A 148 -14.57 -5.27 0.44
CA ASP A 148 -14.65 -6.15 -0.73
C ASP A 148 -14.16 -5.46 -2.00
N GLU A 149 -14.41 -4.16 -2.14
CA GLU A 149 -13.92 -3.36 -3.27
C GLU A 149 -12.38 -3.22 -3.26
N THR A 150 -11.73 -3.20 -2.07
CA THR A 150 -10.25 -3.22 -2.01
C THR A 150 -9.64 -4.51 -2.58
N PHE A 151 -10.43 -5.58 -2.74
CA PHE A 151 -10.01 -6.84 -3.35
C PHE A 151 -10.20 -6.89 -4.87
N TYR A 152 -10.71 -5.82 -5.48
CA TYR A 152 -10.65 -5.69 -6.92
C TYR A 152 -9.20 -5.57 -7.39
N LEU A 153 -8.86 -6.32 -8.44
CA LEU A 153 -7.50 -6.35 -8.98
C LEU A 153 -7.05 -4.99 -9.57
N THR A 154 -7.95 -4.02 -9.72
CA THR A 154 -7.64 -2.62 -10.03
C THR A 154 -6.91 -1.89 -8.89
N ASN A 155 -7.04 -2.34 -7.64
CA ASN A 155 -6.32 -1.86 -6.46
C ASN A 155 -5.00 -2.62 -6.20
N ILE A 156 -4.66 -3.60 -7.04
CA ILE A 156 -3.63 -4.59 -6.72
C ILE A 156 -2.40 -4.43 -7.62
N VAL A 157 -1.22 -4.62 -7.01
CA VAL A 157 0.07 -4.76 -7.71
C VAL A 157 0.74 -6.08 -7.35
N PRO A 158 1.61 -6.63 -8.22
CA PRO A 158 2.53 -7.70 -7.85
C PRO A 158 3.52 -7.18 -6.79
N GLN A 159 3.41 -7.65 -5.55
CA GLN A 159 4.23 -7.16 -4.45
C GLN A 159 5.06 -8.29 -3.83
N ASP A 160 6.31 -8.00 -3.50
CA ASP A 160 7.20 -8.93 -2.81
C ASP A 160 6.52 -9.42 -1.53
N ILE A 161 6.60 -10.74 -1.28
CA ILE A 161 5.83 -11.39 -0.21
C ILE A 161 6.26 -10.87 1.16
N ASP A 162 7.57 -10.68 1.36
CA ASP A 162 8.11 -10.19 2.62
C ASP A 162 7.81 -8.70 2.80
N ASN A 163 7.91 -7.90 1.74
CA ASN A 163 7.53 -6.48 1.74
C ASN A 163 6.06 -6.29 2.14
N ASN A 164 5.15 -6.99 1.47
CA ASN A 164 3.70 -6.95 1.73
C ASN A 164 3.38 -7.42 3.16
N GLY A 165 4.01 -8.51 3.61
CA GLY A 165 3.79 -9.07 4.95
C GLY A 165 4.37 -8.23 6.10
N HIS A 166 5.42 -7.43 5.83
CA HIS A 166 6.19 -6.73 6.85
C HIS A 166 6.24 -5.21 6.62
N PHE A 167 7.26 -4.69 5.94
CA PHE A 167 7.56 -3.25 5.93
C PHE A 167 6.41 -2.40 5.38
N TRP A 168 5.76 -2.84 4.30
CA TRP A 168 4.59 -2.15 3.76
C TRP A 168 3.40 -2.18 4.71
N ASN A 169 3.12 -3.33 5.31
CA ASN A 169 2.08 -3.45 6.34
C ASN A 169 2.39 -2.63 7.61
N LEU A 170 3.66 -2.45 7.97
CA LEU A 170 4.08 -1.52 9.03
C LEU A 170 3.77 -0.07 8.67
N MET A 171 3.98 0.32 7.40
CA MET A 171 3.56 1.65 6.91
C MET A 171 2.04 1.80 6.95
N GLU A 172 1.27 0.78 6.56
CA GLU A 172 -0.20 0.80 6.66
C GLU A 172 -0.67 0.90 8.12
N ILE A 173 -0.05 0.17 9.05
CA ILE A 173 -0.31 0.28 10.50
C ILE A 173 0.01 1.70 10.99
N TYR A 174 1.11 2.29 10.51
CA TYR A 174 1.47 3.66 10.85
C TYR A 174 0.41 4.66 10.37
N CYS A 175 -0.07 4.56 9.12
CA CYS A 175 -1.17 5.38 8.61
C CYS A 175 -2.42 5.29 9.51
N ARG A 176 -2.80 4.07 9.91
CA ARG A 176 -3.93 3.87 10.85
C ARG A 176 -3.69 4.50 12.22
N ASN A 177 -2.47 4.39 12.76
CA ASN A 177 -2.13 4.95 14.06
C ASN A 177 -2.16 6.48 14.07
N LEU A 178 -1.93 7.14 12.94
CA LEU A 178 -2.05 8.60 12.82
C LEU A 178 -3.48 9.08 13.16
N THR A 179 -4.52 8.28 12.90
CA THR A 179 -5.91 8.62 13.25
C THR A 179 -6.17 8.77 14.75
N ALA A 180 -5.23 8.34 15.60
CA ALA A 180 -5.29 8.59 17.05
C ALA A 180 -4.90 10.02 17.43
N LYS A 181 -4.17 10.74 16.55
CA LYS A 181 -3.66 12.10 16.77
C LYS A 181 -4.31 13.12 15.82
N PHE A 182 -4.58 12.71 14.60
CA PHE A 182 -5.11 13.52 13.51
C PHE A 182 -6.54 13.08 13.21
N SER A 183 -7.43 14.03 12.93
CA SER A 183 -8.85 13.72 12.65
C SER A 183 -9.00 13.02 11.31
N ASP A 184 -8.21 13.47 10.34
CA ASP A 184 -8.26 13.04 8.95
C ASP A 184 -6.86 12.64 8.48
N VAL A 185 -6.77 11.44 7.92
CA VAL A 185 -5.55 10.92 7.30
C VAL A 185 -5.88 10.54 5.87
N ARG A 186 -5.33 11.27 4.90
CA ARG A 186 -5.49 10.99 3.47
C ARG A 186 -4.22 10.34 2.96
N VAL A 187 -4.35 9.19 2.31
CA VAL A 187 -3.21 8.41 1.80
C VAL A 187 -3.37 8.21 0.31
N ILE A 188 -2.30 8.44 -0.44
CA ILE A 188 -2.20 8.09 -1.87
C ILE A 188 -1.07 7.09 -2.03
N SER A 189 -1.37 5.89 -2.49
CA SER A 189 -0.39 4.82 -2.71
C SER A 189 -0.29 4.45 -4.18
N GLY A 190 0.86 3.96 -4.62
CA GLY A 190 0.98 3.44 -5.99
C GLY A 190 2.34 2.82 -6.34
N PRO A 191 2.44 2.21 -7.52
CA PRO A 191 3.67 1.65 -8.05
C PRO A 191 4.57 2.70 -8.73
N LEU A 192 5.88 2.43 -8.75
CA LEU A 192 6.87 3.14 -9.56
C LEU A 192 7.76 2.18 -10.36
N MET A 193 8.15 2.63 -11.54
CA MET A 193 9.12 1.97 -12.43
C MET A 193 10.38 2.83 -12.49
N MET A 194 11.29 2.62 -11.55
CA MET A 194 12.51 3.42 -11.40
C MET A 194 13.63 2.90 -12.31
N PRO A 195 14.46 3.80 -12.87
CA PRO A 195 15.61 3.39 -13.66
C PRO A 195 16.73 2.84 -12.78
N ASN A 196 17.49 1.89 -13.34
CA ASN A 196 18.79 1.47 -12.82
C ASN A 196 19.90 2.04 -13.73
N VAL A 197 21.06 2.33 -13.14
CA VAL A 197 22.26 2.77 -13.88
C VAL A 197 23.10 1.54 -14.19
N ASP A 198 23.40 1.30 -15.47
CA ASP A 198 24.30 0.23 -15.90
C ASP A 198 25.78 0.66 -15.86
N GLU A 199 26.70 -0.30 -16.01
CA GLU A 199 28.14 -0.07 -16.19
C GLU A 199 28.41 0.73 -17.49
N GLY A 200 28.28 2.05 -17.41
CA GLY A 200 28.48 2.97 -18.54
C GLY A 200 27.55 4.20 -18.58
N GLU A 201 27.01 4.63 -17.43
CA GLU A 201 26.17 5.85 -17.27
C GLU A 201 24.82 5.85 -17.99
N LYS A 202 24.49 4.81 -18.77
CA LYS A 202 23.15 4.64 -19.36
C LYS A 202 22.14 4.23 -18.30
N GLN A 203 20.93 4.76 -18.42
CA GLN A 203 19.82 4.48 -17.53
C GLN A 203 18.77 3.61 -18.24
N TYR A 204 18.33 2.55 -17.58
CA TYR A 204 17.30 1.65 -18.09
C TYR A 204 16.22 1.41 -17.05
N VAL A 205 14.97 1.43 -17.48
CA VAL A 205 13.85 0.95 -16.68
C VAL A 205 13.61 -0.50 -17.04
N LYS A 206 13.81 -1.40 -16.08
CA LYS A 206 13.62 -2.85 -16.25
C LYS A 206 12.69 -3.37 -15.15
N TYR A 207 11.62 -4.04 -15.55
CA TYR A 207 10.68 -4.69 -14.65
C TYR A 207 10.19 -6.01 -15.25
N GLU A 208 9.79 -6.93 -14.40
CA GLU A 208 9.14 -8.18 -14.80
C GLU A 208 7.68 -7.92 -15.18
N VAL A 209 7.14 -8.73 -16.09
CA VAL A 209 5.70 -8.84 -16.34
C VAL A 209 5.25 -10.28 -16.07
N ILE A 210 4.15 -10.46 -15.36
CA ILE A 210 3.66 -11.77 -14.93
C ILE A 210 2.34 -12.16 -15.59
N GLY A 211 2.14 -13.46 -15.76
CA GLY A 211 0.91 -14.01 -16.31
C GLY A 211 0.72 -13.80 -17.81
N GLN A 212 -0.44 -14.19 -18.31
CA GLN A 212 -0.79 -14.03 -19.74
C GLN A 212 -1.17 -12.59 -20.07
N ASN A 213 -1.67 -11.86 -19.07
CA ASN A 213 -2.04 -10.45 -19.22
C ASN A 213 -0.86 -9.48 -19.04
N LEU A 214 0.37 -10.00 -18.86
CA LEU A 214 1.61 -9.22 -18.74
C LEU A 214 1.53 -8.12 -17.67
N VAL A 215 1.05 -8.48 -16.48
CA VAL A 215 0.89 -7.55 -15.36
C VAL A 215 2.25 -7.07 -14.90
N ALA A 216 2.47 -5.75 -14.88
CA ALA A 216 3.77 -5.19 -14.56
C ALA A 216 4.10 -5.30 -13.08
N VAL A 217 5.30 -5.78 -12.76
CA VAL A 217 5.83 -5.85 -11.40
C VAL A 217 6.56 -4.53 -11.08
N PRO A 218 6.08 -3.71 -10.13
CA PRO A 218 6.75 -2.46 -9.80
C PRO A 218 8.12 -2.68 -9.18
N THR A 219 9.04 -1.77 -9.48
CA THR A 219 10.36 -1.74 -8.83
C THR A 219 10.27 -1.16 -7.41
N HIS A 220 9.37 -0.20 -7.21
CA HIS A 220 9.19 0.55 -5.97
C HIS A 220 7.70 0.81 -5.75
N LEU A 221 7.33 1.10 -4.50
CA LEU A 221 6.01 1.53 -4.09
C LEU A 221 6.14 2.88 -3.38
N PHE A 222 5.13 3.73 -3.50
CA PHE A 222 5.10 5.01 -2.80
C PHE A 222 3.86 5.16 -1.92
N LYS A 223 3.98 5.98 -0.87
CA LYS A 223 2.86 6.58 -0.15
C LYS A 223 3.06 8.09 -0.01
N VAL A 224 2.04 8.86 -0.37
CA VAL A 224 1.86 10.26 0.06
C VAL A 224 0.85 10.24 1.20
N ILE A 225 1.21 10.79 2.34
CA ILE A 225 0.36 10.85 3.53
C ILE A 225 0.12 12.32 3.87
N ALA A 226 -1.12 12.76 3.85
CA ALA A 226 -1.55 14.08 4.28
C ALA A 226 -2.42 13.93 5.54
N VAL A 227 -2.09 14.69 6.58
CA VAL A 227 -2.83 14.69 7.85
C VAL A 227 -3.36 16.08 8.18
N GLU A 228 -4.59 16.14 8.67
CA GLU A 228 -5.19 17.36 9.18
C GLU A 228 -5.27 17.26 10.72
N PRO A 229 -4.72 18.25 11.44
CA PRO A 229 -4.76 18.25 12.89
C PRO A 229 -6.19 18.38 13.42
N SER A 230 -6.42 17.75 14.57
CA SER A 230 -7.70 17.88 15.29
C SER A 230 -7.96 19.34 15.69
N SER A 231 -9.24 19.72 15.81
CA SER A 231 -9.72 21.07 16.15
C SER A 231 -8.87 21.75 17.23
N GLY A 232 -8.28 22.91 16.92
CA GLY A 232 -7.44 23.71 17.83
C GLY A 232 -6.02 24.02 17.32
N SER A 233 -5.57 23.38 16.24
CA SER A 233 -4.39 23.81 15.48
C SER A 233 -4.76 24.91 14.48
N PRO A 234 -3.80 25.69 13.93
CA PRO A 234 -4.10 26.65 12.88
C PRO A 234 -4.87 25.93 11.75
N PRO A 235 -6.04 26.46 11.34
CA PRO A 235 -7.01 25.75 10.49
C PRO A 235 -6.48 25.32 9.11
N ASP A 236 -5.27 25.75 8.73
CA ASP A 236 -4.71 25.57 7.39
C ASP A 236 -3.41 24.75 7.35
N THR A 237 -2.95 24.19 8.47
CA THR A 237 -1.69 23.41 8.49
C THR A 237 -1.95 21.95 8.15
N VAL A 238 -1.49 21.51 6.97
CA VAL A 238 -1.56 20.10 6.55
C VAL A 238 -0.18 19.48 6.64
N GLY A 239 -0.07 18.41 7.43
CA GLY A 239 1.17 17.62 7.53
C GLY A 239 1.30 16.68 6.34
N VAL A 240 2.38 16.77 5.56
CA VAL A 240 2.61 15.93 4.38
C VAL A 240 3.91 15.15 4.50
N GLY A 241 3.84 13.84 4.33
CA GLY A 241 4.99 12.94 4.25
C GLY A 241 4.94 12.13 2.96
N VAL A 242 6.05 12.03 2.25
CA VAL A 242 6.16 11.28 0.99
C VAL A 242 7.24 10.23 1.14
N PHE A 243 6.89 8.97 0.91
CA PHE A 243 7.78 7.83 1.13
C PHE A 243 7.83 6.94 -0.10
N VAL A 244 9.03 6.52 -0.50
CA VAL A 244 9.27 5.60 -1.62
C VAL A 244 10.13 4.44 -1.15
N VAL A 245 9.60 3.22 -1.24
CA VAL A 245 10.27 2.00 -0.79
C VAL A 245 10.47 1.03 -1.96
N PRO A 246 11.58 0.26 -2.00
CA PRO A 246 11.74 -0.79 -3.00
C PRO A 246 10.69 -1.90 -2.81
N ASN A 247 10.24 -2.49 -3.90
CA ASN A 247 9.38 -3.69 -3.89
C ASN A 247 10.25 -4.95 -3.64
N ALA A 248 10.84 -4.99 -2.45
CA ALA A 248 11.78 -6.01 -2.00
C ALA A 248 11.74 -6.14 -0.47
N PRO A 249 12.32 -7.20 0.12
CA PRO A 249 12.41 -7.33 1.57
C PRO A 249 13.18 -6.16 2.21
N ILE A 250 12.62 -5.58 3.28
CA ILE A 250 13.25 -4.50 4.06
C ILE A 250 13.26 -4.91 5.54
N ASP A 251 14.45 -4.91 6.14
CA ASP A 251 14.65 -5.23 7.55
C ASP A 251 14.29 -4.03 8.45
N SER A 252 13.08 -4.04 9.01
CA SER A 252 12.57 -2.96 9.89
C SER A 252 13.28 -2.87 11.24
N THR A 253 14.22 -3.76 11.56
CA THR A 253 15.11 -3.60 12.73
C THR A 253 16.32 -2.74 12.44
N LYS A 254 16.64 -2.53 11.16
CA LYS A 254 17.79 -1.75 10.70
C LYS A 254 17.40 -0.48 9.96
N HIS A 255 16.21 -0.47 9.37
CA HIS A 255 15.72 0.62 8.54
C HIS A 255 14.45 1.25 9.10
N THR A 256 14.47 2.57 9.14
CA THR A 256 13.40 3.44 9.63
C THR A 256 12.60 4.03 8.46
N LEU A 257 11.39 4.50 8.72
CA LEU A 257 10.55 5.11 7.68
C LEU A 257 11.20 6.37 7.08
N LYS A 258 11.89 7.18 7.91
CA LYS A 258 12.52 8.43 7.48
C LYS A 258 13.61 8.24 6.41
N GLU A 259 14.30 7.08 6.39
CA GLU A 259 15.29 6.75 5.34
C GLU A 259 14.67 6.69 3.94
N TYR A 260 13.37 6.44 3.85
CA TYR A 260 12.62 6.33 2.60
C TYR A 260 11.82 7.61 2.29
N GLN A 261 11.98 8.66 3.07
CA GLN A 261 11.32 9.93 2.84
C GLN A 261 11.95 10.66 1.64
N VAL A 262 11.11 11.19 0.77
CA VAL A 262 11.51 11.94 -0.43
C VAL A 262 10.73 13.25 -0.54
N SER A 263 11.12 14.15 -1.45
CA SER A 263 10.31 15.33 -1.75
C SER A 263 9.10 14.96 -2.61
N LEU A 264 8.03 15.74 -2.49
CA LEU A 264 6.85 15.60 -3.34
C LEU A 264 7.21 15.78 -4.82
N ASP A 265 8.05 16.76 -5.15
CA ASP A 265 8.48 17.04 -6.53
C ASP A 265 9.20 15.85 -7.17
N ALA A 266 10.05 15.15 -6.40
CA ALA A 266 10.78 14.01 -6.92
C ALA A 266 9.86 12.81 -7.19
N LEU A 267 8.83 12.62 -6.34
CA LEU A 267 7.79 11.64 -6.59
C LEU A 267 7.00 12.02 -7.84
N GLU A 268 6.56 13.27 -7.97
CA GLU A 268 5.79 13.74 -9.13
C GLU A 268 6.56 13.57 -10.44
N LYS A 269 7.87 13.89 -10.44
CA LYS A 269 8.77 13.68 -11.59
C LYS A 269 8.85 12.19 -11.97
N SER A 270 8.94 11.30 -10.98
CA SER A 270 9.09 9.86 -11.20
C SER A 270 7.77 9.19 -11.59
N ALA A 271 6.65 9.65 -11.04
CA ALA A 271 5.31 9.11 -11.27
C ALA A 271 4.62 9.71 -12.50
N GLY A 272 5.09 10.87 -12.99
CA GLY A 272 4.42 11.63 -14.05
C GLY A 272 3.01 12.09 -13.66
N THR A 273 2.77 12.32 -12.37
CA THR A 273 1.46 12.64 -11.78
C THR A 273 1.64 13.74 -10.77
N SER A 274 0.74 14.74 -10.73
CA SER A 274 0.72 15.72 -9.65
C SER A 274 -0.13 15.22 -8.49
N PHE A 275 0.38 15.36 -7.27
CA PHE A 275 -0.28 14.92 -6.05
C PHE A 275 -0.67 16.12 -5.20
N LEU A 276 -1.84 16.03 -4.55
CA LEU A 276 -2.42 17.09 -3.71
C LEU A 276 -2.53 18.46 -4.46
N PRO A 277 -3.08 18.51 -5.69
CA PRO A 277 -3.07 19.73 -6.51
C PRO A 277 -3.86 20.90 -5.90
N ASN A 278 -4.77 20.61 -4.97
CA ASN A 278 -5.57 21.62 -4.27
C ASN A 278 -4.86 22.18 -3.01
N LEU A 279 -3.68 21.67 -2.66
CA LEU A 279 -2.90 22.13 -1.52
C LEU A 279 -1.74 22.99 -1.99
N THR A 280 -1.61 24.20 -1.43
CA THR A 280 -0.50 25.09 -1.77
C THR A 280 0.78 24.57 -1.12
N ARG A 281 1.90 24.50 -1.87
CA ARG A 281 3.17 23.96 -1.36
C ARG A 281 3.66 24.66 -0.08
N SER A 282 3.44 25.97 0.02
CA SER A 282 3.84 26.77 1.18
C SER A 282 3.02 26.51 2.44
N SER A 283 1.84 25.89 2.35
CA SER A 283 1.01 25.53 3.50
C SER A 283 1.26 24.09 3.98
N MET A 284 2.09 23.32 3.28
CA MET A 284 2.48 21.98 3.68
C MET A 284 3.56 22.05 4.77
N VAL A 285 3.37 21.29 5.84
CA VAL A 285 4.40 21.06 6.87
C VAL A 285 4.86 19.62 6.75
N ASP A 286 6.16 19.35 6.96
CA ASP A 286 6.66 17.98 6.97
C ASP A 286 5.95 17.14 8.06
N LEU A 287 5.30 16.06 7.65
CA LEU A 287 4.65 15.12 8.56
C LEU A 287 5.63 14.60 9.62
N CYS A 288 6.88 14.35 9.25
CA CYS A 288 7.88 13.80 10.16
C CYS A 288 8.45 14.81 11.18
N SER A 289 7.99 16.06 11.08
CA SER A 289 8.17 17.12 12.06
C SER A 289 6.96 17.25 13.01
N LEU A 290 5.76 16.80 12.58
CA LEU A 290 4.53 16.77 13.40
C LEU A 290 4.34 15.44 14.15
N ASP A 291 4.84 14.34 13.58
CA ASP A 291 4.90 13.01 14.16
C ASP A 291 6.32 12.45 14.00
N PRO A 292 6.85 11.65 14.94
CA PRO A 292 8.19 11.07 14.78
C PRO A 292 8.37 10.17 13.55
N CYS A 293 7.31 9.84 12.80
CA CYS A 293 7.35 8.86 11.69
C CYS A 293 7.94 7.52 12.14
N GLN A 294 7.62 7.14 13.38
CA GLN A 294 8.13 5.91 13.98
C GLN A 294 7.14 4.78 13.73
N MET A 295 7.55 3.85 12.87
CA MET A 295 6.82 2.60 12.69
C MET A 295 7.11 1.63 13.84
N LYS A 296 6.19 0.69 14.02
CA LYS A 296 6.48 -0.52 14.78
C LYS A 296 7.59 -1.32 14.09
N ASN A 297 8.34 -2.11 14.85
CA ASN A 297 9.33 -3.03 14.27
C ASN A 297 8.72 -4.41 13.99
N LYS A 298 9.51 -5.30 13.39
CA LYS A 298 9.10 -6.68 13.07
C LYS A 298 8.61 -7.46 14.29
N GLN A 299 9.30 -7.36 15.44
CA GLN A 299 8.91 -8.08 16.65
C GLN A 299 7.54 -7.61 17.17
N GLU A 300 7.28 -6.31 17.14
CA GLU A 300 5.97 -5.76 17.50
C GLU A 300 4.87 -6.19 16.51
N LEU A 301 5.19 -6.29 15.22
CA LEU A 301 4.26 -6.79 14.21
C LEU A 301 3.93 -8.27 14.44
N ASP A 302 4.95 -9.09 14.67
CA ASP A 302 4.80 -10.51 14.99
C ASP A 302 3.92 -10.68 16.23
N LEU A 303 4.14 -9.87 17.26
CA LEU A 303 3.32 -9.85 18.47
C LEU A 303 1.85 -9.50 18.19
N ILE A 304 1.57 -8.52 17.32
CA ILE A 304 0.21 -8.17 16.89
C ILE A 304 -0.45 -9.39 16.22
N PHE A 305 0.24 -10.05 15.30
CA PHE A 305 -0.31 -11.19 14.57
C PHE A 305 -0.52 -12.41 15.45
N ILE A 306 0.44 -12.74 16.32
CA ILE A 306 0.32 -13.83 17.28
C ILE A 306 -0.88 -13.57 18.20
N THR A 307 -0.98 -12.37 18.78
CA THR A 307 -2.09 -11.99 19.66
C THR A 307 -3.43 -12.10 18.93
N LYS A 308 -3.51 -11.68 17.67
CA LYS A 308 -4.71 -11.83 16.85
C LYS A 308 -5.06 -13.30 16.62
N ARG A 309 -4.10 -14.14 16.24
CA ARG A 309 -4.32 -15.59 16.03
C ARG A 309 -4.79 -16.28 17.30
N MET A 310 -4.24 -15.91 18.46
CA MET A 310 -4.68 -16.42 19.76
C MET A 310 -6.13 -16.01 20.08
N ASN A 311 -6.49 -14.75 19.83
CA ASN A 311 -7.86 -14.28 20.03
C ASN A 311 -8.88 -15.01 19.14
N GLU A 312 -8.50 -15.26 17.88
CA GLU A 312 -9.33 -15.94 16.88
C GLU A 312 -9.28 -17.48 16.99
N ALA A 313 -8.44 -18.05 17.87
CA ALA A 313 -8.29 -19.49 18.00
C ALA A 313 -9.60 -20.13 18.48
N THR A 314 -10.08 -21.10 17.70
CA THR A 314 -11.32 -21.85 17.97
C THR A 314 -11.07 -23.25 18.53
N THR A 315 -9.81 -23.68 18.60
CA THR A 315 -9.39 -25.01 19.11
C THR A 315 -8.11 -24.87 19.93
N LEU A 316 -7.87 -25.78 20.87
CA LEU A 316 -6.66 -25.76 21.70
C LEU A 316 -5.39 -25.82 20.85
N ASN A 317 -5.35 -26.70 19.85
CA ASN A 317 -4.19 -26.84 18.98
C ASN A 317 -3.81 -25.54 18.25
N ARG A 318 -4.80 -24.76 17.79
CA ARG A 318 -4.54 -23.45 17.13
C ARG A 318 -3.99 -22.42 18.12
N LEU A 319 -4.53 -22.41 19.33
CA LEU A 319 -4.08 -21.53 20.41
C LEU A 319 -2.64 -21.87 20.81
N ASP A 320 -2.37 -23.14 21.10
CA ASP A 320 -1.06 -23.65 21.54
C ASP A 320 0.00 -23.48 20.46
N LYS A 321 -0.35 -23.68 19.18
CA LYS A 321 0.57 -23.40 18.07
C LYS A 321 1.01 -21.93 18.04
N SER A 322 0.08 -21.00 18.27
CA SER A 322 0.39 -19.56 18.30
C SER A 322 1.23 -19.19 19.52
N TRP A 323 0.94 -19.80 20.68
CA TRP A 323 1.72 -19.61 21.90
C TRP A 323 3.15 -20.15 21.77
N LYS A 324 3.31 -21.35 21.20
CA LYS A 324 4.62 -21.97 20.98
C LYS A 324 5.50 -21.13 20.05
N GLU A 325 4.92 -20.52 19.01
CA GLU A 325 5.63 -19.60 18.13
C GLU A 325 6.23 -18.43 18.93
N LEU A 326 5.45 -17.86 19.85
CA LEU A 326 5.91 -16.79 20.74
C LEU A 326 7.04 -17.25 21.68
N GLU A 327 6.92 -18.43 22.28
CA GLU A 327 7.97 -19.01 23.16
C GLU A 327 9.29 -19.27 22.43
N THR A 328 9.22 -19.63 21.14
CA THR A 328 10.41 -19.82 20.30
C THR A 328 10.97 -18.52 19.73
N SER A 329 10.25 -17.40 19.87
CA SER A 329 10.71 -16.09 19.43
C SER A 329 11.60 -15.43 20.48
N THR A 330 12.27 -14.34 20.11
CA THR A 330 13.03 -13.50 21.06
C THR A 330 12.14 -12.52 21.85
N ILE A 331 10.82 -12.58 21.68
CA ILE A 331 9.86 -11.65 22.26
C ILE A 331 9.49 -12.10 23.67
N VAL A 332 9.62 -11.19 24.65
CA VAL A 332 9.17 -11.45 26.03
C VAL A 332 7.67 -11.15 26.13
N PRO A 333 6.80 -12.13 26.41
CA PRO A 333 5.35 -11.91 26.51
C PRO A 333 4.99 -11.09 27.75
N SER A 334 4.13 -10.09 27.56
CA SER A 334 3.53 -9.33 28.68
C SER A 334 2.60 -10.21 29.52
N ASP A 335 2.37 -9.82 30.78
CA ASP A 335 1.47 -10.56 31.66
C ASP A 335 0.03 -10.56 31.14
N ASN A 336 -0.40 -9.49 30.46
CA ASN A 336 -1.69 -9.45 29.77
C ASN A 336 -1.82 -10.56 28.71
N LEU A 337 -0.75 -10.80 27.94
CA LEU A 337 -0.77 -11.82 26.90
C LEU A 337 -0.73 -13.24 27.48
N LYS A 338 0.03 -13.45 28.58
CA LYS A 338 0.01 -14.70 29.35
C LYS A 338 -1.40 -14.97 29.91
N ASN A 339 -2.05 -13.95 30.47
CA ASN A 339 -3.40 -14.05 31.01
C ASN A 339 -4.42 -14.37 29.90
N LEU A 340 -4.30 -13.74 28.73
CA LEU A 340 -5.13 -14.06 27.56
C LEU A 340 -5.00 -15.53 27.16
N TYR A 341 -3.77 -16.04 27.05
CA TYR A 341 -3.52 -17.44 26.74
C TYR A 341 -4.15 -18.37 27.78
N ALA A 342 -3.91 -18.13 29.06
CA ALA A 342 -4.43 -18.96 30.15
C ALA A 342 -5.97 -18.99 30.16
N GLN A 343 -6.62 -17.83 29.97
CA GLN A 343 -8.06 -17.72 29.91
C GLN A 343 -8.66 -18.46 28.70
N LYS A 344 -8.11 -18.23 27.49
CA LYS A 344 -8.56 -18.91 26.27
C LYS A 344 -8.36 -20.41 26.35
N LYS A 345 -7.24 -20.86 26.93
CA LYS A 345 -6.95 -22.29 27.13
C LYS A 345 -8.01 -22.94 28.00
N ARG A 346 -8.35 -22.35 29.16
CA ARG A 346 -9.43 -22.86 30.03
C ARG A 346 -10.76 -23.02 29.28
N ILE A 347 -11.20 -21.97 28.59
CA ILE A 347 -12.46 -21.96 27.83
C ILE A 347 -12.49 -23.07 26.78
N LEU A 348 -11.41 -23.22 26.00
CA LEU A 348 -11.34 -24.22 24.93
C LEU A 348 -11.23 -25.65 25.47
N THR A 349 -10.54 -25.86 26.59
CA THR A 349 -10.49 -27.17 27.27
C THR A 349 -11.86 -27.59 27.81
N GLU A 350 -12.59 -26.66 28.43
CA GLU A 350 -13.96 -26.92 28.89
C GLU A 350 -14.88 -27.25 27.72
N LYS A 351 -14.78 -26.52 26.61
CA LYS A 351 -15.55 -26.78 25.39
C LYS A 351 -15.25 -28.16 24.80
N GLU A 352 -13.98 -28.53 24.64
CA GLU A 352 -13.60 -29.85 24.12
C GLU A 352 -14.10 -30.98 25.04
N SER A 353 -14.05 -30.77 26.37
CA SER A 353 -14.58 -31.74 27.34
C SER A 353 -16.10 -31.89 27.24
N GLN A 354 -16.84 -30.78 27.04
CA GLN A 354 -18.28 -30.81 26.82
C GLN A 354 -18.63 -31.52 25.51
N ASP A 355 -17.93 -31.21 24.42
CA ASP A 355 -18.13 -31.85 23.11
C ASP A 355 -17.87 -33.37 23.18
N GLN A 356 -16.87 -33.81 23.95
CA GLN A 356 -16.60 -35.23 24.20
C GLN A 356 -17.72 -35.92 24.98
N ARG A 357 -18.26 -35.28 26.02
CA ARG A 357 -19.40 -35.80 26.81
C ARG A 357 -20.67 -35.90 25.96
N LEU A 358 -20.95 -34.90 25.13
CA LEU A 358 -22.10 -34.91 24.22
C LEU A 358 -21.99 -36.03 23.18
N LYS A 359 -20.79 -36.29 22.65
CA LYS A 359 -20.55 -37.42 21.75
C LYS A 359 -20.71 -38.77 22.44
N ALA A 360 -20.28 -38.89 23.69
CA ALA A 360 -20.43 -40.12 24.48
C ALA A 360 -21.90 -40.44 24.83
N ASN A 361 -22.75 -39.41 24.96
CA ASN A 361 -24.17 -39.56 25.31
C ASN A 361 -25.12 -39.59 24.09
N GLY A 362 -24.62 -39.35 22.87
CA GLY A 362 -25.40 -39.20 21.64
C GLY A 362 -25.43 -40.42 20.72
N THR A 363 -24.93 -41.57 21.15
CA THR A 363 -25.12 -42.87 20.48
C THR A 363 -26.19 -43.68 21.21
N ALA A 364 -27.43 -43.53 20.77
CA ALA A 364 -28.53 -44.48 20.92
C ALA A 364 -29.42 -44.37 19.68
#